data_AF-A0A0S8EWH6-F1
#
_entry.id   AF-A0A0S8EWH6-F1
#
_cell.length_a   1.000
_cell.length_b   1.000
_cell.length_c   1.000
_cell.angle_alpha   90.00
_cell.angle_beta   90.00
_cell.angle_gamma   90.00
#
_symmetry.space_group_name_H-M   'P 1'
#
loop_
_entity.id
_entity.type
_entity.pdbx_description
1 polymer ?
#
loop_
_entity_poly.entity_id
_entity_poly.type
_entity_poly.pdbx_seq_one_letter_code
_entity_poly.pdbx_strand_id
1 'polypeptide(L)'
;DGTVRDNLTGIVWLKDANCFGLQDWSTAMQSARGIGDGDCGLSDGSQPGDWWLPNIRELASLIQYGNLEDQVDPDLPVLALPGDHPFTNVQFGRYWSSTSLSNDNYWAWAHSVDMHDGDAPRWPKDQSIFVWPVRASQ
;
A
#
# COMPACT_ATOMS: atom_id res chain seq x y z
N ASP A 1 15.97 6.80 -6.01
CA ASP A 1 15.64 7.71 -4.90
C ASP A 1 14.72 7.07 -3.86
N GLY A 2 14.63 5.73 -3.79
CA GLY A 2 13.73 5.06 -2.85
C GLY A 2 12.27 5.03 -3.26
N THR A 3 11.92 5.47 -4.47
CA THR A 3 10.54 5.53 -4.94
C THR A 3 10.27 4.71 -6.21
N VAL A 4 8.99 4.46 -6.49
CA VAL A 4 8.50 3.82 -7.70
C VAL A 4 7.34 4.65 -8.26
N ARG A 5 7.47 5.13 -9.50
CA ARG A 5 6.41 5.90 -10.15
C ARG A 5 5.38 4.98 -10.81
N ASP A 6 4.12 5.15 -10.46
CA ASP A 6 3.00 4.56 -11.17
C ASP A 6 2.57 5.51 -12.30
N ASN A 7 2.90 5.13 -13.54
CA ASN A 7 2.58 5.93 -14.73
C ASN A 7 1.09 5.87 -15.11
N LEU A 8 0.32 4.90 -14.59
CA LEU A 8 -1.10 4.76 -14.88
C LEU A 8 -1.92 5.74 -14.02
N THR A 9 -1.58 5.84 -12.74
CA THR A 9 -2.30 6.69 -11.78
C THR A 9 -1.64 8.05 -11.55
N GLY A 10 -0.36 8.21 -11.90
CA GLY A 10 0.41 9.43 -11.65
C GLY A 10 0.81 9.61 -10.19
N ILE A 11 0.75 8.56 -9.38
CA ILE A 11 1.25 8.58 -7.99
C ILE A 11 2.63 7.94 -7.91
N VAL A 12 3.29 8.15 -6.77
CA VAL A 12 4.60 7.59 -6.46
C VAL A 12 4.49 6.75 -5.21
N TRP A 13 4.98 5.53 -5.27
CA TRP A 13 5.00 4.55 -4.20
C TRP A 13 6.35 4.53 -3.51
N LEU A 14 6.35 4.22 -2.22
CA LEU A 14 7.58 3.87 -1.51
C LEU A 14 8.12 2.54 -2.08
N LYS A 15 9.41 2.48 -2.39
CA LYS A 15 10.01 1.27 -3.00
C LYS A 15 10.04 0.10 -2.01
N ASP A 16 10.34 0.37 -0.74
CA ASP A 16 10.26 -0.62 0.33
C ASP A 16 8.82 -0.74 0.85
N ALA A 17 8.16 -1.83 0.46
CA ALA A 17 6.77 -2.12 0.80
C ALA A 17 6.59 -2.62 2.24
N ASN A 18 7.64 -2.69 3.07
CA ASN A 18 7.54 -3.10 4.47
C ASN A 18 8.44 -2.28 5.40
N CYS A 19 8.73 -1.03 5.04
CA CYS A 19 9.59 -0.17 5.87
C CYS A 19 9.10 -0.04 7.33
N PHE A 20 7.78 -0.04 7.54
CA PHE A 20 7.16 0.21 8.84
C PHE A 20 6.84 -1.06 9.63
N GLY A 21 6.91 -2.24 9.01
CA GLY A 21 6.38 -3.46 9.59
C GLY A 21 4.85 -3.43 9.75
N LEU A 22 4.37 -4.17 10.75
CA LEU A 22 2.97 -4.24 11.12
C LEU A 22 2.61 -3.09 12.06
N GLN A 23 1.58 -2.32 11.71
CA GLN A 23 1.08 -1.21 12.53
C GLN A 23 -0.44 -1.21 12.60
N ASP A 24 -0.99 -0.71 13.71
CA ASP A 24 -2.41 -0.38 13.79
C ASP A 24 -2.78 0.74 12.80
N TRP A 25 -4.07 0.89 12.50
CA TRP A 25 -4.50 1.82 11.45
C TRP A 25 -4.17 3.30 11.76
N SER A 26 -4.24 3.70 13.03
CA SER A 26 -3.97 5.07 13.45
C SER A 26 -2.48 5.40 13.34
N THR A 27 -1.64 4.48 13.82
CA THR A 27 -0.19 4.57 13.71
C THR A 27 0.24 4.54 12.24
N ALA A 28 -0.31 3.65 11.42
CA ALA A 28 -0.04 3.57 9.99
C ALA A 28 -0.28 4.90 9.27
N MET A 29 -1.38 5.57 9.60
CA MET A 29 -1.74 6.85 8.99
C MET A 29 -0.79 7.98 9.41
N GLN A 30 -0.33 7.96 10.66
CA GLN A 30 0.66 8.92 11.17
C GLN A 30 2.06 8.66 10.62
N SER A 31 2.50 7.39 10.60
CA SER A 31 3.78 6.98 10.05
C SER A 31 3.90 7.30 8.57
N ALA A 32 2.86 7.05 7.77
CA ALA A 32 2.84 7.43 6.36
C ALA A 32 2.96 8.95 6.16
N ARG A 33 2.37 9.76 7.05
CA ARG A 33 2.50 11.23 7.01
C ARG A 33 3.85 11.73 7.55
N GLY A 34 4.54 10.93 8.34
CA GLY A 34 5.75 11.34 9.06
C GLY A 34 7.05 11.14 8.27
N ILE A 35 7.05 10.31 7.22
CA ILE A 35 8.27 10.04 6.45
C ILE A 35 8.65 11.16 5.48
N GLY A 36 9.94 11.27 5.23
CA GLY A 36 10.52 12.11 4.18
C GLY A 36 11.89 11.60 3.71
N ASP A 37 12.64 12.49 3.05
CA ASP A 37 14.00 12.23 2.59
C ASP A 37 14.89 11.73 3.74
N GLY A 38 15.61 10.63 3.51
CA GLY A 38 16.42 9.94 4.50
C GLY A 38 15.73 8.78 5.23
N ASP A 39 14.40 8.72 5.23
CA ASP A 39 13.64 7.61 5.81
C ASP A 39 13.39 6.50 4.79
N CYS A 40 13.30 5.24 5.22
CA CYS A 40 12.88 4.13 4.34
C CYS A 40 13.67 4.00 3.01
N GLY A 41 14.93 4.47 2.98
CA GLY A 41 15.74 4.50 1.76
C GLY A 41 15.38 5.60 0.76
N LEU A 42 14.57 6.57 1.16
CA LEU A 42 14.23 7.76 0.38
C LEU A 42 15.43 8.69 0.26
N SER A 43 15.61 9.21 -0.95
CA SER A 43 16.59 10.25 -1.28
C SER A 43 16.02 11.17 -2.36
N ASP A 44 14.74 11.48 -2.24
CA ASP A 44 13.87 12.12 -3.24
C ASP A 44 13.49 13.57 -2.90
N GLY A 45 14.07 14.11 -1.82
CA GLY A 45 13.78 15.44 -1.30
C GLY A 45 12.40 15.60 -0.65
N SER A 46 11.66 14.51 -0.44
CA SER A 46 10.34 14.57 0.21
C SER A 46 10.42 15.06 1.65
N GLN A 47 9.34 15.64 2.13
CA GLN A 47 9.20 16.13 3.50
C GLN A 47 8.03 15.42 4.20
N PRO A 48 8.03 15.37 5.55
CA PRO A 48 6.85 14.96 6.29
C PRO A 48 5.61 15.73 5.84
N GLY A 49 4.55 14.99 5.50
CA GLY A 49 3.30 15.50 4.94
C GLY A 49 3.11 15.20 3.45
N ASP A 50 4.20 15.00 2.69
CA ASP A 50 4.14 14.68 1.25
C ASP A 50 3.53 13.29 1.00
N TRP A 51 3.81 12.36 1.90
CA TRP A 51 3.37 10.98 1.85
C TRP A 51 2.03 10.78 2.59
N TRP A 52 1.22 9.84 2.13
CA TRP A 52 -0.02 9.43 2.76
C TRP A 52 -0.28 7.93 2.62
N LEU A 53 -1.17 7.44 3.48
CA LEU A 53 -1.66 6.07 3.39
C LEU A 53 -2.65 5.95 2.21
N PRO A 54 -2.43 5.04 1.25
CA PRO A 54 -3.22 4.98 0.03
C PRO A 54 -4.68 4.65 0.31
N ASN A 55 -5.57 5.17 -0.53
CA ASN A 55 -6.96 4.75 -0.54
C ASN A 55 -7.12 3.38 -1.23
N ILE A 56 -8.32 2.80 -1.14
CA ILE A 56 -8.56 1.43 -1.62
C ILE A 56 -8.36 1.31 -3.14
N ARG A 57 -8.60 2.38 -3.90
CA ARG A 57 -8.43 2.39 -5.35
C ARG A 57 -6.96 2.48 -5.75
N GLU A 58 -6.16 3.23 -4.99
CA GLU A 58 -4.71 3.29 -5.18
C GLU A 58 -4.07 1.93 -4.87
N LEU A 59 -4.42 1.28 -3.75
CA LEU A 59 -3.92 -0.07 -3.47
C LEU A 59 -4.37 -1.09 -4.51
N ALA A 60 -5.62 -1.02 -4.95
CA ALA A 60 -6.12 -1.90 -6.00
C ALA A 60 -5.44 -1.70 -7.35
N SER A 61 -4.83 -0.54 -7.64
CA SER A 61 -4.08 -0.34 -8.88
C SER A 61 -2.76 -1.12 -8.92
N LEU A 62 -2.25 -1.56 -7.76
CA LEU A 62 -1.09 -2.45 -7.69
C LEU A 62 -1.43 -3.91 -8.01
N ILE A 63 -2.71 -4.29 -8.00
CA ILE A 63 -3.15 -5.65 -8.26
C ILE A 63 -3.66 -5.73 -9.69
N GLN A 64 -3.09 -6.65 -10.47
CA GLN A 64 -3.66 -7.02 -11.75
C GLN A 64 -4.43 -8.30 -11.56
N TYR A 65 -5.75 -8.17 -11.71
CA TYR A 65 -6.61 -9.32 -11.95
C TYR A 65 -6.28 -9.84 -13.36
N GLY A 66 -5.19 -10.61 -13.47
CA GLY A 66 -4.85 -11.31 -14.70
C GLY A 66 -6.00 -12.24 -15.06
N ASN A 67 -6.25 -12.42 -16.36
CA ASN A 67 -7.09 -13.53 -16.80
C ASN A 67 -6.47 -14.81 -16.23
N LEU A 68 -7.26 -15.56 -15.45
CA LEU A 68 -6.87 -16.80 -14.76
C LEU A 68 -6.24 -17.86 -15.69
N GLU A 69 -6.25 -17.65 -17.01
CA GLU A 69 -5.73 -18.57 -18.03
C GLU A 69 -4.20 -18.53 -18.20
N ASP A 70 -3.53 -17.39 -17.91
CA ASP A 70 -2.07 -17.23 -18.06
C ASP A 70 -1.33 -17.18 -16.71
N GLN A 71 -2.03 -17.38 -15.59
CA GLN A 71 -1.42 -17.42 -14.26
C GLN A 71 -0.64 -18.72 -14.07
N VAL A 72 0.66 -18.61 -13.83
CA VAL A 72 1.55 -19.74 -13.50
C VAL A 72 1.22 -20.32 -12.11
N ASP A 73 0.52 -19.55 -11.27
CA ASP A 73 0.03 -19.96 -9.96
C ASP A 73 -1.34 -19.31 -9.69
N PRO A 74 -2.45 -20.09 -9.61
CA PRO A 74 -3.80 -19.57 -9.40
C PRO A 74 -4.02 -19.02 -7.97
N ASP A 75 -3.09 -19.25 -7.05
CA ASP A 75 -3.20 -18.81 -5.65
C ASP A 75 -2.41 -17.51 -5.38
N LEU A 76 -1.76 -16.90 -6.39
CA LEU A 76 -0.98 -15.67 -6.22
C LEU A 76 -1.54 -14.52 -7.07
N PRO A 77 -1.97 -13.38 -6.50
CA PRO A 77 -2.23 -12.18 -7.22
C PRO A 77 -0.88 -11.77 -7.77
N VAL A 78 -0.83 -11.76 -9.08
CA VAL A 78 0.20 -11.07 -9.80
C VAL A 78 -0.03 -9.61 -9.39
N LEU A 79 0.82 -9.08 -8.50
CA LEU A 79 1.09 -7.64 -8.51
C LEU A 79 1.15 -7.26 -9.98
N ALA A 80 0.48 -6.18 -10.38
CA ALA A 80 0.29 -5.72 -11.77
C ALA A 80 1.58 -5.38 -12.53
N LEU A 81 2.68 -5.99 -12.11
CA LEU A 81 4.04 -5.68 -12.40
C LEU A 81 4.65 -7.03 -12.79
N PRO A 82 4.76 -7.29 -14.10
CA PRO A 82 5.20 -8.57 -14.63
C PRO A 82 6.60 -8.89 -14.13
N GLY A 83 6.76 -9.88 -13.23
CA GLY A 83 8.01 -10.59 -12.87
C GLY A 83 9.24 -9.80 -12.39
N ASP A 84 9.28 -8.49 -12.64
CA ASP A 84 10.37 -7.54 -12.47
C ASP A 84 9.76 -6.23 -11.93
N HIS A 85 8.97 -6.36 -10.86
CA HIS A 85 8.46 -5.18 -10.19
C HIS A 85 9.60 -4.45 -9.48
N PRO A 86 9.66 -3.11 -9.53
CA PRO A 86 10.73 -2.36 -8.89
C PRO A 86 10.64 -2.33 -7.36
N PHE A 87 9.55 -2.85 -6.77
CA PHE A 87 9.34 -2.91 -5.33
C PHE A 87 10.23 -3.93 -4.62
N THR A 88 10.55 -3.64 -3.37
CA THR A 88 11.34 -4.49 -2.47
C THR A 88 10.57 -4.77 -1.18
N ASN A 89 10.86 -5.89 -0.52
CA ASN A 89 10.24 -6.30 0.75
C ASN A 89 8.71 -6.37 0.73
N VAL A 90 8.09 -6.63 -0.44
CA VAL A 90 6.66 -6.88 -0.55
C VAL A 90 6.27 -8.07 0.32
N GLN A 91 5.22 -7.92 1.11
CA GLN A 91 4.68 -8.97 1.97
C GLN A 91 3.42 -9.54 1.34
N PHE A 92 3.29 -10.86 1.32
CA PHE A 92 2.06 -11.55 0.92
C PHE A 92 1.06 -11.53 2.08
N GLY A 93 0.42 -10.39 2.28
CA GLY A 93 -0.58 -10.19 3.32
C GLY A 93 -1.30 -8.86 3.14
N ARG A 94 -2.00 -8.43 4.20
CA ARG A 94 -2.87 -7.26 4.14
C ARG A 94 -2.12 -5.96 4.32
N TYR A 95 -2.46 -4.99 3.48
CA TYR A 95 -2.01 -3.61 3.55
C TYR A 95 -3.15 -2.68 3.94
N TRP A 96 -2.85 -1.72 4.81
CA TRP A 96 -3.83 -0.73 5.26
C TRP A 96 -4.22 0.25 4.16
N SER A 97 -5.52 0.52 4.04
CA SER A 97 -6.05 1.67 3.30
C SER A 97 -6.48 2.81 4.22
N SER A 98 -6.35 4.06 3.77
CA SER A 98 -6.96 5.23 4.42
C SER A 98 -8.49 5.29 4.30
N THR A 99 -9.10 4.39 3.53
CA THR A 99 -10.56 4.37 3.34
C THR A 99 -11.26 3.80 4.57
N SER A 100 -11.98 4.65 5.33
CA SER A 100 -12.89 4.21 6.39
C SER A 100 -14.28 4.84 6.22
N LEU A 101 -15.35 4.06 6.36
CA LEU A 101 -16.73 4.55 6.27
C LEU A 101 -17.05 5.44 7.48
N SER A 102 -17.62 6.62 7.23
CA SER A 102 -17.81 7.69 8.22
C SER A 102 -19.10 7.59 9.04
N ASN A 103 -19.97 6.61 8.81
CA ASN A 103 -21.40 6.79 9.10
C ASN A 103 -22.15 5.75 9.96
N ASP A 104 -21.58 4.73 10.60
CA ASP A 104 -22.36 3.97 11.63
C ASP A 104 -21.50 2.94 12.39
N ASN A 105 -21.17 3.11 13.68
CA ASN A 105 -20.46 2.10 14.51
C ASN A 105 -19.17 1.47 13.89
N TYR A 106 -18.69 1.99 12.74
CA TYR A 106 -17.60 1.53 11.88
C TYR A 106 -16.25 2.12 12.28
N TRP A 107 -16.19 2.89 13.38
CA TRP A 107 -14.95 3.49 13.86
C TRP A 107 -13.90 2.44 14.25
N ALA A 108 -14.30 1.18 14.42
CA ALA A 108 -13.42 0.06 14.70
C ALA A 108 -12.82 -0.62 13.45
N TRP A 109 -13.26 -0.30 12.22
CA TRP A 109 -12.75 -0.97 11.01
C TRP A 109 -12.26 0.01 9.93
N ALA A 110 -11.24 -0.40 9.19
CA ALA A 110 -10.78 0.27 7.98
C ALA A 110 -10.68 -0.74 6.84
N HIS A 111 -10.68 -0.28 5.58
CA HIS A 111 -10.41 -1.16 4.46
C HIS A 111 -8.93 -1.57 4.45
N SER A 112 -8.68 -2.79 4.03
CA SER A 112 -7.35 -3.32 3.75
C SER A 112 -7.39 -4.03 2.40
N VAL A 113 -6.23 -4.20 1.77
CA VAL A 113 -6.09 -4.97 0.54
C VAL A 113 -5.10 -6.10 0.79
N ASP A 114 -5.52 -7.33 0.52
CA ASP A 114 -4.69 -8.53 0.68
C ASP A 114 -3.90 -8.76 -0.61
N MET A 115 -2.57 -8.78 -0.48
CA MET A 115 -1.67 -9.02 -1.61
C MET A 115 -1.48 -10.52 -1.88
N HIS A 116 -2.29 -11.42 -1.29
CA HIS A 116 -2.36 -12.84 -1.62
C HIS A 116 -3.58 -13.22 -2.49
N ASP A 117 -4.60 -12.39 -2.63
CA ASP A 117 -5.72 -12.69 -3.55
C ASP A 117 -6.34 -11.43 -4.16
N GLY A 118 -5.87 -10.25 -3.75
CA GLY A 118 -6.42 -8.97 -4.12
C GLY A 118 -7.73 -8.64 -3.39
N ASP A 119 -8.17 -9.46 -2.43
CA ASP A 119 -9.38 -9.18 -1.67
C ASP A 119 -9.23 -7.88 -0.88
N ALA A 120 -10.31 -7.11 -0.79
CA ALA A 120 -10.30 -5.79 -0.16
C ALA A 120 -11.25 -5.72 1.05
N PRO A 121 -11.10 -6.60 2.06
CA PRO A 121 -12.02 -6.69 3.17
C PRO A 121 -11.87 -5.51 4.14
N ARG A 122 -12.81 -5.44 5.08
CA ARG A 122 -12.69 -4.58 6.26
C ARG A 122 -11.89 -5.29 7.33
N TRP A 123 -11.01 -4.56 8.00
CA TRP A 123 -10.14 -5.09 9.04
C TRP A 123 -10.19 -4.22 10.31
N PRO A 124 -10.14 -4.81 11.53
CA PRO A 124 -10.24 -4.04 12.76
C PRO A 124 -9.02 -3.14 12.95
N LYS A 125 -9.26 -1.85 13.28
CA LYS A 125 -8.23 -0.80 13.35
C LYS A 125 -7.21 -1.00 14.47
N ASP A 126 -7.55 -1.80 15.47
CA ASP A 126 -6.68 -2.18 16.59
C ASP A 126 -5.72 -3.33 16.25
N GLN A 127 -5.95 -4.01 15.12
CA GLN A 127 -5.04 -5.04 14.61
C GLN A 127 -3.90 -4.41 13.83
N SER A 128 -2.75 -5.08 13.82
CA SER A 128 -1.59 -4.61 13.08
C SER A 128 -1.45 -5.34 11.75
N ILE A 129 -1.42 -4.59 10.65
CA ILE A 129 -1.16 -5.08 9.28
C ILE A 129 -0.14 -4.16 8.58
N PHE A 130 0.26 -4.50 7.36
CA PHE A 130 1.35 -3.80 6.67
C PHE A 130 0.97 -2.40 6.20
N VAL A 131 1.98 -1.54 6.02
CA VAL A 131 1.83 -0.14 5.64
C VAL A 131 2.65 0.15 4.40
N TRP A 132 2.02 0.72 3.38
CA TRP A 132 2.67 1.07 2.13
C TRP A 132 2.26 2.47 1.68
N PRO A 133 3.06 3.50 1.96
CA PRO A 133 2.71 4.88 1.64
C PRO A 133 2.84 5.21 0.15
N VAL A 134 2.06 6.21 -0.26
CA VAL A 134 2.11 6.85 -1.58
C VAL A 134 2.22 8.37 -1.46
N ARG A 135 2.65 9.02 -2.52
CA ARG A 135 2.63 10.48 -2.68
C ARG A 135 2.25 10.90 -4.10
N ALA A 136 2.00 12.19 -4.30
CA ALA A 136 1.75 12.74 -5.63
C ALA A 136 3.05 12.75 -6.45
N SER A 137 2.98 12.50 -7.77
CA SER A 137 4.11 12.81 -8.63
C SER A 137 4.22 14.32 -8.82
N GLN A 138 5.38 14.90 -8.51
CA GLN A 138 5.71 16.29 -8.89
C GLN A 138 5.96 16.41 -10.40
#